data_AF-A0A938KYF3-F1
#
_entry.id   AF-A0A938KYF3-F1
#
_cell.length_a   1.000
_cell.length_b   1.000
_cell.length_c   1.000
_cell.angle_alpha   90.00
_cell.angle_beta   90.00
_cell.angle_gamma   90.00
#
_symmetry.space_group_name_H-M   'P 1'
#
loop_
_entity.id
_entity.type
_entity.pdbx_description
1 polymer ?
#
loop_
_entity_poly.entity_id
_entity_poly.type
_entity_poly.pdbx_seq_one_letter_code
_entity_poly.pdbx_strand_id
1 'polypeptide(L)'
;MCSRYEIRSRPEALARRFRLDETAPDLARPEVRPTDLAPIVVRDAGGVRRARAARFGLNVTWDKMPVINARAETLRQKPTFRPLLGNRCLIPASAYFEWHQDGRARRRIRISLAEDELIGFAGLFDANRFVIITCAPAATIAHVHDRMPVILPPESEERWLDRANDDLARLLSPYAGAISTAEEKPRPSPQGDLFAFG
;
A
#
# COMPACT_ATOMS: atom_id res chain seq x y z
N MET A 1 3.45 10.20 0.12
CA MET A 1 2.43 9.54 0.97
C MET A 1 1.63 8.68 0.02
N CYS A 2 1.53 7.38 0.28
CA CYS A 2 1.01 6.44 -0.72
C CYS A 2 -0.51 6.53 -0.83
N SER A 3 -0.95 7.25 -1.86
CA SER A 3 -2.36 7.40 -2.26
C SER A 3 -2.69 6.67 -3.57
N ARG A 4 -1.70 6.04 -4.18
CA ARG A 4 -1.87 5.32 -5.44
C ARG A 4 -0.96 4.11 -5.53
N TYR A 5 -1.55 2.96 -5.83
CA TYR A 5 -0.81 1.73 -6.07
C TYR A 5 -1.54 0.86 -7.07
N GLU A 6 -0.88 -0.18 -7.56
CA GLU A 6 -1.45 -1.13 -8.52
C GLU A 6 -1.26 -2.56 -8.03
N ILE A 7 -2.10 -3.47 -8.53
CA ILE A 7 -2.01 -4.91 -8.31
C ILE A 7 -2.07 -5.55 -9.69
N ARG A 8 -0.92 -5.78 -10.31
CA ARG A 8 -0.78 -6.46 -11.60
C ARG A 8 -0.53 -7.95 -11.36
N SER A 9 -1.51 -8.62 -10.75
CA SER A 9 -1.41 -10.04 -10.41
C SER A 9 -2.78 -10.69 -10.43
N ARG A 10 -2.82 -11.97 -10.82
CA ARG A 10 -4.05 -12.76 -10.76
C ARG A 10 -4.36 -13.16 -9.32
N PRO A 11 -5.64 -13.35 -8.94
CA PRO A 11 -6.05 -13.84 -7.63
C PRO A 11 -5.27 -15.06 -7.10
N GLU A 12 -4.96 -16.04 -7.95
CA GLU A 12 -4.23 -17.25 -7.59
C GLU A 12 -2.75 -16.98 -7.29
N ALA A 13 -2.16 -16.02 -8.00
CA ALA A 13 -0.78 -15.59 -7.77
C ALA A 13 -0.67 -14.82 -6.45
N LEU A 14 -1.66 -13.99 -6.12
CA LEU A 14 -1.78 -13.37 -4.79
C LEU A 14 -1.92 -14.45 -3.71
N ALA A 15 -2.80 -15.44 -3.90
CA ALA A 15 -3.01 -16.52 -2.96
C ALA A 15 -1.71 -17.28 -2.65
N ARG A 16 -0.97 -17.67 -3.71
CA ARG A 16 0.33 -18.33 -3.57
C ARG A 16 1.36 -17.46 -2.84
N ARG A 17 1.51 -16.19 -3.24
CA ARG A 17 2.49 -15.27 -2.66
C ARG A 17 2.25 -14.99 -1.18
N PHE A 18 0.99 -14.87 -0.77
CA PHE A 18 0.61 -14.50 0.59
C PHE A 18 0.23 -15.69 1.47
N ARG A 19 0.33 -16.92 0.95
CA ARG A 19 0.01 -18.19 1.64
C ARG A 19 -1.44 -18.21 2.11
N LEU A 20 -2.36 -17.99 1.18
CA LEU A 20 -3.81 -18.05 1.42
C LEU A 20 -4.34 -19.45 1.08
N ASP A 21 -5.30 -19.93 1.87
CA ASP A 21 -5.98 -21.20 1.61
C ASP A 21 -6.98 -21.11 0.44
N GLU A 22 -7.43 -19.90 0.15
CA GLU A 22 -8.42 -19.61 -0.89
C GLU A 22 -7.91 -18.52 -1.84
N THR A 23 -8.50 -18.44 -3.03
CA THR A 23 -8.20 -17.37 -3.99
C THR A 23 -8.59 -16.01 -3.42
N ALA A 24 -7.79 -14.99 -3.75
CA ALA A 24 -8.12 -13.63 -3.36
C ALA A 24 -9.35 -13.11 -4.13
N PRO A 25 -10.10 -12.13 -3.60
CA PRO A 25 -11.15 -11.47 -4.37
C PRO A 25 -10.60 -10.86 -5.66
N ASP A 26 -11.25 -11.13 -6.80
CA ASP A 26 -10.92 -10.48 -8.06
C ASP A 26 -11.49 -9.06 -8.08
N LEU A 27 -10.59 -8.09 -7.83
CA LEU A 27 -10.88 -6.66 -7.80
C LEU A 27 -10.00 -5.93 -8.82
N ALA A 28 -9.70 -6.60 -9.95
CA ALA A 28 -8.82 -6.09 -10.99
C ALA A 28 -9.21 -4.68 -11.42
N ARG A 29 -8.21 -3.80 -11.42
CA ARG A 29 -8.35 -2.40 -11.86
C ARG A 29 -6.99 -1.82 -12.20
N PRO A 30 -6.92 -0.77 -13.04
CA PRO A 30 -5.63 -0.18 -13.41
C PRO A 30 -4.83 0.31 -12.21
N GLU A 31 -5.49 0.95 -11.24
CA GLU A 31 -4.86 1.48 -10.03
C GLU A 31 -5.88 1.50 -8.88
N VAL A 32 -5.42 1.29 -7.65
CA VAL A 32 -6.21 1.46 -6.43
C VAL A 32 -6.06 2.88 -5.89
N ARG A 33 -7.19 3.56 -5.67
CA ARG A 33 -7.28 4.94 -5.18
C ARG A 33 -8.00 4.97 -3.83
N PRO A 34 -7.92 6.08 -3.08
CA PRO A 34 -8.76 6.27 -1.91
C PRO A 34 -10.23 5.97 -2.25
N THR A 35 -10.92 5.33 -1.32
CA THR A 35 -12.30 4.82 -1.42
C THR A 35 -12.53 3.63 -2.33
N ASP A 36 -11.54 3.11 -3.05
CA ASP A 36 -11.72 1.89 -3.85
C ASP A 36 -11.68 0.64 -2.98
N LEU A 37 -12.32 -0.44 -3.45
CA LEU A 37 -12.13 -1.78 -2.91
C LEU A 37 -10.80 -2.36 -3.38
N ALA A 38 -10.09 -3.02 -2.47
CA ALA A 38 -8.88 -3.77 -2.77
C ALA A 38 -8.80 -5.02 -1.87
N PRO A 39 -8.08 -6.07 -2.28
CA PRO A 39 -7.82 -7.21 -1.42
C PRO A 39 -6.88 -6.77 -0.29
N ILE A 40 -7.21 -7.18 0.93
CA ILE A 40 -6.29 -7.15 2.07
C ILE A 40 -6.14 -8.57 2.61
N VAL A 41 -4.95 -8.91 3.08
CA VAL A 41 -4.67 -10.20 3.72
C VAL A 41 -4.73 -10.01 5.23
N VAL A 42 -5.55 -10.81 5.90
CA VAL A 42 -5.74 -10.78 7.35
C VAL A 42 -5.48 -12.17 7.92
N ARG A 43 -5.18 -12.23 9.22
CA ARG A 43 -5.24 -13.48 9.99
C ARG A 43 -6.59 -13.57 10.69
N ASP A 44 -7.31 -14.67 10.44
CA ASP A 44 -8.55 -14.98 11.15
C ASP A 44 -8.30 -15.49 12.58
N ALA A 45 -9.39 -15.80 13.30
CA ALA A 45 -9.29 -16.28 14.68
C ALA A 45 -8.66 -17.68 14.81
N GLY A 46 -8.71 -18.49 13.74
CA GLY A 46 -8.06 -19.81 13.68
C GLY A 46 -6.56 -19.73 13.32
N GLY A 47 -6.04 -18.52 13.09
CA GLY A 47 -4.65 -18.31 12.73
C GLY A 47 -4.36 -18.42 11.23
N VAL A 48 -5.39 -18.64 10.41
CA VAL A 48 -5.27 -18.84 8.96
C VAL A 48 -5.27 -17.48 8.24
N ARG A 49 -4.48 -17.37 7.17
CA ARG A 49 -4.45 -16.17 6.32
C ARG A 49 -5.59 -16.21 5.32
N ARG A 50 -6.36 -15.13 5.28
CA ARG A 50 -7.50 -14.95 4.36
C ARG A 50 -7.36 -13.63 3.63
N ALA A 51 -7.67 -13.61 2.33
CA ALA A 51 -7.88 -12.35 1.63
C ALA A 51 -9.36 -11.96 1.68
N ARG A 52 -9.63 -10.68 1.91
CA ARG A 52 -10.98 -10.12 1.83
C ARG A 52 -10.97 -8.75 1.16
N ALA A 53 -12.10 -8.37 0.60
CA ALA A 53 -12.28 -7.03 0.05
C ALA A 53 -12.45 -6.01 1.18
N ALA A 54 -11.70 -4.91 1.13
CA ALA A 54 -11.86 -3.78 2.03
C ALA A 54 -11.66 -2.47 1.27
N ARG A 55 -12.22 -1.38 1.78
CA ARG A 55 -12.18 -0.05 1.16
C ARG A 55 -10.96 0.73 1.64
N PHE A 56 -10.23 1.34 0.71
CA PHE A 56 -9.03 2.10 1.04
C PHE A 56 -9.38 3.44 1.70
N GLY A 57 -9.05 3.59 2.97
CA GLY A 57 -9.23 4.82 3.75
C GLY A 57 -10.26 4.68 4.88
N LEU A 58 -9.82 5.00 6.09
CA LEU A 58 -10.65 5.00 7.29
C LEU A 58 -11.53 6.24 7.35
N ASN A 59 -12.77 6.05 7.79
CA ASN A 59 -13.63 7.19 8.12
C ASN A 59 -13.20 7.78 9.46
N VAL A 60 -13.25 9.10 9.57
CA VAL A 60 -12.96 9.84 10.79
C VAL A 60 -14.05 10.88 11.03
N THR A 61 -14.25 11.28 12.28
CA THR A 61 -15.34 12.21 12.64
C THR A 61 -15.00 13.68 12.38
N TRP A 62 -13.72 14.00 12.24
CA TRP A 62 -13.21 15.37 12.10
C TRP A 62 -12.90 15.78 10.64
N ASP A 63 -13.06 14.88 9.67
CA ASP A 63 -12.81 15.16 8.26
C ASP A 63 -13.83 14.40 7.39
N LYS A 64 -14.24 15.00 6.28
CA LYS A 64 -15.09 14.35 5.27
C LYS A 64 -14.25 13.41 4.39
N MET A 65 -12.96 13.68 4.25
CA MET A 65 -12.03 12.85 3.49
C MET A 65 -11.51 11.70 4.35
N PRO A 66 -11.39 10.48 3.78
CA PRO A 66 -10.90 9.35 4.55
C PRO A 66 -9.40 9.47 4.83
N VAL A 67 -8.98 8.95 5.99
CA VAL A 67 -7.56 8.84 6.35
C VAL A 67 -6.97 7.60 5.68
N ILE A 68 -6.07 7.82 4.72
CA ILE A 68 -5.48 6.76 3.86
C ILE A 68 -4.09 6.30 4.30
N ASN A 69 -3.37 7.10 5.09
CA ASN A 69 -2.08 6.72 5.62
C ASN A 69 -2.01 6.93 7.14
N ALA A 70 -1.34 6.01 7.83
CA ALA A 70 -1.05 6.08 9.26
C ALA A 70 0.47 6.18 9.46
N ARG A 71 0.94 7.09 10.31
CA ARG A 71 2.38 7.26 10.57
C ARG A 71 2.84 6.27 11.64
N ALA A 72 3.81 5.42 11.33
CA ALA A 72 4.39 4.41 12.22
C ALA A 72 4.74 4.97 13.60
N GLU A 73 5.32 6.18 13.64
CA GLU A 73 5.83 6.87 14.82
C GLU A 73 4.73 7.22 15.83
N THR A 74 3.48 7.31 15.37
CA THR A 74 2.36 7.83 16.19
C THR A 74 1.19 6.87 16.32
N LEU A 75 1.29 5.62 15.81
CA LEU A 75 0.19 4.65 15.83
C LEU A 75 -0.34 4.39 17.24
N ARG A 76 0.55 4.27 18.23
CA ARG A 76 0.16 4.00 19.64
C ARG A 76 -0.43 5.21 20.35
N GLN A 77 -0.20 6.42 19.83
CA GLN A 77 -0.63 7.67 20.46
C GLN A 77 -1.96 8.17 19.87
N LYS A 78 -2.17 7.96 18.56
CA LYS A 78 -3.37 8.47 17.87
C LYS A 78 -4.60 7.62 18.20
N PRO A 79 -5.69 8.21 18.75
CA PRO A 79 -6.92 7.49 19.07
C PRO A 79 -7.55 6.78 17.86
N THR A 80 -7.31 7.28 16.64
CA THR A 80 -7.77 6.67 15.38
C THR A 80 -7.16 5.30 15.13
N PHE A 81 -5.88 5.11 15.49
CA PHE A 81 -5.10 3.93 15.08
C PHE A 81 -4.84 2.98 16.24
N ARG A 82 -4.70 3.50 17.47
CA ARG A 82 -4.41 2.70 18.67
C ARG A 82 -5.37 1.52 18.85
N PRO A 83 -6.71 1.66 18.69
CA PRO A 83 -7.64 0.53 18.80
C PRO A 83 -7.49 -0.51 17.68
N LEU A 84 -6.93 -0.12 16.53
CA LEU A 84 -6.76 -0.98 15.36
C LEU A 84 -5.45 -1.76 15.39
N LEU A 85 -4.59 -1.59 16.41
CA LEU A 85 -3.32 -2.31 16.49
C LEU A 85 -3.49 -3.83 16.56
N GLY A 86 -4.65 -4.35 17.01
CA GLY A 86 -4.99 -5.78 16.92
C GLY A 86 -5.55 -6.22 15.56
N ASN A 87 -5.90 -5.27 14.69
CA ASN A 87 -6.50 -5.49 13.37
C ASN A 87 -5.47 -5.15 12.28
N ARG A 88 -4.42 -5.97 12.19
CA ARG A 88 -3.32 -5.80 11.24
C ARG A 88 -3.56 -6.60 9.96
N CYS A 89 -3.26 -6.00 8.82
CA CYS A 89 -3.34 -6.64 7.51
C CYS A 89 -2.06 -6.43 6.70
N LEU A 90 -1.88 -7.27 5.68
CA LEU A 90 -1.01 -6.97 4.55
C LEU A 90 -1.86 -6.42 3.41
N ILE A 91 -1.31 -5.45 2.69
CA ILE A 91 -1.95 -4.85 1.51
C ILE A 91 -1.09 -5.19 0.30
N PRO A 92 -1.51 -6.14 -0.56
CA PRO A 92 -0.78 -6.51 -1.76
C PRO A 92 -0.66 -5.34 -2.73
N ALA A 93 0.52 -5.18 -3.33
CA ALA A 93 0.75 -4.28 -4.44
C ALA A 93 1.86 -4.82 -5.36
N SER A 94 1.83 -4.44 -6.63
CA SER A 94 2.95 -4.64 -7.57
C SER A 94 3.84 -3.40 -7.64
N ALA A 95 3.27 -2.22 -7.41
CA ALA A 95 3.97 -0.95 -7.31
C ALA A 95 3.10 0.09 -6.62
N TYR A 96 3.72 1.16 -6.13
CA TYR A 96 3.04 2.38 -5.72
C TYR A 96 3.61 3.59 -6.47
N PHE A 97 2.87 4.69 -6.44
CA PHE A 97 3.23 5.90 -7.16
C PHE A 97 3.36 7.08 -6.22
N GLU A 98 4.42 7.84 -6.43
CA GLU A 98 4.65 9.11 -5.78
C GLU A 98 4.93 10.18 -6.85
N TRP A 99 4.69 11.44 -6.50
CA TRP A 99 4.94 12.55 -7.41
C TRP A 99 6.13 13.34 -6.90
N HIS A 100 7.15 13.46 -7.75
CA HIS A 100 8.33 14.26 -7.49
C HIS A 100 8.19 15.60 -8.22
N GLN A 101 8.49 16.69 -7.52
CA GLN A 101 8.51 18.02 -8.11
C GLN A 101 9.93 18.36 -8.54
N ASP A 102 10.13 18.50 -9.85
CA ASP A 102 11.38 18.89 -10.48
C ASP A 102 11.19 20.27 -11.13
N GLY A 103 11.52 21.32 -10.37
CA GLY A 103 11.19 22.70 -10.73
C GLY A 103 9.69 22.91 -10.91
N ARG A 104 9.27 23.18 -12.16
CA ARG A 104 7.85 23.34 -12.55
C ARG A 104 7.20 22.03 -13.01
N ALA A 105 7.99 21.01 -13.30
CA ALA A 105 7.47 19.73 -13.76
C ALA A 105 7.07 18.85 -12.58
N ARG A 106 5.90 18.22 -12.66
CA ARG A 106 5.47 17.21 -11.70
C ARG A 106 5.63 15.83 -12.33
N ARG A 107 6.69 15.11 -11.95
CA ARG A 107 7.01 13.78 -12.46
C ARG A 107 6.28 12.72 -11.64
N ARG A 108 5.70 11.74 -12.31
CA ARG A 108 5.09 10.59 -11.65
C ARG A 108 6.11 9.46 -11.61
N ILE A 109 6.48 9.03 -10.41
CA ILE A 109 7.47 7.98 -10.19
C ILE A 109 6.73 6.70 -9.77
N ARG A 110 6.91 5.63 -10.54
CA ARG A 110 6.50 4.28 -10.18
C ARG A 110 7.61 3.64 -9.34
N ILE A 111 7.23 3.16 -8.16
CA ILE A 111 8.14 2.54 -7.20
C ILE A 111 7.72 1.09 -6.99
N SER A 112 8.64 0.15 -7.20
CA SER A 112 8.40 -1.30 -7.08
C SER A 112 9.60 -2.01 -6.47
N LEU A 113 9.42 -3.29 -6.15
CA LEU A 113 10.56 -4.17 -5.84
C LEU A 113 11.21 -4.65 -7.15
N ALA A 114 11.97 -5.75 -7.10
CA ALA A 114 12.47 -6.42 -8.30
C ALA A 114 11.30 -6.78 -9.24
N GLU A 115 11.61 -7.01 -10.52
CA GLU A 115 10.59 -7.37 -11.51
C GLU A 115 9.80 -8.61 -11.05
N ASP A 116 8.49 -8.58 -11.26
CA ASP A 116 7.51 -9.58 -10.82
C ASP A 116 7.39 -9.83 -9.30
N GLU A 117 8.11 -9.08 -8.47
CA GLU A 117 8.00 -9.20 -7.02
C GLU A 117 6.82 -8.38 -6.46
N LEU A 118 5.97 -9.04 -5.69
CA LEU A 118 4.83 -8.40 -5.02
C LEU A 118 5.22 -7.85 -3.65
N ILE A 119 4.83 -6.60 -3.44
CA ILE A 119 4.90 -5.88 -2.19
C ILE A 119 3.77 -6.34 -1.25
N GLY A 120 4.11 -6.54 0.03
CA GLY A 120 3.14 -6.54 1.13
C GLY A 120 3.31 -5.31 2.00
N PHE A 121 2.43 -4.32 1.88
CA PHE A 121 2.47 -3.18 2.80
C PHE A 121 1.90 -3.57 4.17
N ALA A 122 2.48 -3.04 5.25
CA ALA A 122 1.87 -3.07 6.56
C ALA A 122 0.63 -2.17 6.60
N GLY A 123 -0.51 -2.70 7.03
CA GLY A 123 -1.76 -1.97 7.13
C GLY A 123 -2.52 -2.24 8.43
N LEU A 124 -3.40 -1.31 8.79
CA LEU A 124 -4.43 -1.53 9.80
C LEU A 124 -5.79 -1.54 9.14
N PHE A 125 -6.77 -2.21 9.75
CA PHE A 125 -8.12 -2.26 9.23
C PHE A 125 -9.19 -2.13 10.33
N ASP A 126 -10.37 -1.66 9.93
CA ASP A 126 -11.61 -1.83 10.68
C ASP A 126 -12.53 -2.83 9.95
N ALA A 127 -13.80 -2.90 10.36
CA ALA A 127 -14.82 -3.78 9.78
C ALA A 127 -14.70 -3.94 8.25
N ASN A 128 -14.62 -2.84 7.48
CA ASN A 128 -14.59 -2.90 6.01
C ASN A 128 -13.64 -1.92 5.34
N ARG A 129 -12.80 -1.20 6.10
CA ARG A 129 -11.82 -0.24 5.59
C ARG A 129 -10.41 -0.54 6.07
N PHE A 130 -9.43 -0.06 5.33
CA PHE A 130 -8.01 -0.20 5.69
C PHE A 130 -7.23 1.07 5.47
N VAL A 131 -6.06 1.16 6.10
CA VAL A 131 -5.10 2.26 6.00
C VAL A 131 -3.71 1.68 5.79
N ILE A 132 -2.88 2.32 4.95
CA ILE A 132 -1.49 1.94 4.75
C ILE A 132 -0.62 2.62 5.82
N ILE A 133 0.23 1.85 6.50
CA ILE A 133 1.21 2.43 7.42
C ILE A 133 2.40 2.98 6.62
N THR A 134 2.86 4.16 7.00
CA THR A 134 4.02 4.84 6.40
C THR A 134 5.10 5.07 7.45
N CYS A 135 6.35 5.13 7.02
CA CYS A 135 7.53 5.44 7.82
C CYS A 135 8.40 6.50 7.11
N ALA A 136 9.54 6.85 7.70
CA ALA A 136 10.58 7.62 7.00
C ALA A 136 10.99 6.90 5.70
N PRO A 137 11.46 7.63 4.67
CA PRO A 137 11.85 7.02 3.41
C PRO A 137 13.20 6.32 3.54
N ALA A 138 13.38 5.23 2.78
CA ALA A 138 14.71 4.69 2.50
C ALA A 138 15.54 5.72 1.72
N ALA A 139 16.87 5.61 1.77
CA ALA A 139 17.77 6.55 1.07
C ALA A 139 17.45 6.67 -0.44
N THR A 140 17.07 5.55 -1.07
CA THR A 140 16.66 5.49 -2.49
C THR A 140 15.32 6.17 -2.78
N ILE A 141 14.50 6.46 -1.77
CA ILE A 141 13.18 7.08 -1.93
C ILE A 141 13.14 8.51 -1.39
N ALA A 142 14.10 8.91 -0.56
CA ALA A 142 14.14 10.22 0.09
C ALA A 142 14.16 11.40 -0.90
N HIS A 143 14.72 11.20 -2.10
CA HIS A 143 14.69 12.20 -3.16
C HIS A 143 13.32 12.31 -3.85
N VAL A 144 12.46 11.29 -3.76
CA VAL A 144 11.12 11.26 -4.36
C VAL A 144 10.07 11.83 -3.41
N HIS A 145 10.06 11.38 -2.14
CA HIS A 145 9.08 11.80 -1.13
C HIS A 145 9.64 11.67 0.29
N ASP A 146 9.19 12.52 1.21
CA ASP A 146 9.57 12.53 2.64
C ASP A 146 9.02 11.33 3.46
N ARG A 147 8.28 10.41 2.84
CA ARG A 147 7.62 9.26 3.46
C ARG A 147 7.50 8.13 2.47
N MET A 148 7.54 6.89 2.97
CA MET A 148 7.24 5.70 2.19
C MET A 148 6.27 4.77 2.94
N PRO A 149 5.50 3.91 2.26
CA PRO A 149 4.83 2.78 2.88
C PRO A 149 5.82 1.89 3.63
N VAL A 150 5.40 1.31 4.75
CA VAL A 150 6.13 0.21 5.36
C VAL A 150 5.92 -1.02 4.48
N ILE A 151 6.99 -1.45 3.81
CA ILE A 151 7.04 -2.70 3.05
C ILE A 151 7.59 -3.79 3.98
N LEU A 152 6.84 -4.87 4.16
CA LEU A 152 7.25 -6.00 4.97
C LEU A 152 7.89 -7.07 4.07
N PRO A 153 9.13 -7.52 4.38
CA PRO A 153 9.68 -8.67 3.69
C PRO A 153 8.91 -9.95 4.08
N PRO A 154 8.86 -10.99 3.22
CA PRO A 154 8.04 -12.19 3.42
C PRO A 154 8.20 -12.88 4.79
N GLU A 155 9.42 -12.87 5.34
CA GLU A 155 9.78 -13.44 6.64
C GLU A 155 9.28 -12.63 7.84
N SER A 156 8.90 -11.37 7.64
CA SER A 156 8.35 -10.48 8.67
C SER A 156 6.82 -10.44 8.67
N GLU A 157 6.18 -10.86 7.59
CA GLU A 157 4.71 -10.89 7.45
C GLU A 157 4.02 -11.69 8.56
N GLU A 158 4.61 -12.82 8.98
CA GLU A 158 4.03 -13.68 10.01
C GLU A 158 3.97 -12.97 11.36
N ARG A 159 5.10 -12.36 11.77
CA ARG A 159 5.21 -11.55 12.99
C ARG A 159 4.32 -10.31 12.94
N TRP A 160 4.09 -9.75 11.75
CA TRP A 160 3.16 -8.64 11.59
C TRP A 160 1.71 -9.07 11.78
N LEU A 161 1.31 -10.20 11.21
CA LEU A 161 -0.07 -10.70 11.30
C LEU A 161 -0.40 -11.40 12.61
N ASP A 162 0.60 -11.86 13.37
CA ASP A 162 0.40 -12.44 14.70
C ASP A 162 -0.01 -11.37 15.69
N ARG A 163 -1.27 -11.39 16.15
CA ARG A 163 -1.84 -10.39 17.07
C ARG A 163 -1.21 -10.37 18.45
N ALA A 164 -0.58 -11.46 18.88
CA ALA A 164 0.14 -11.55 20.15
C ALA A 164 1.52 -10.88 20.10
N ASN A 165 2.02 -10.55 18.90
CA ASN A 165 3.25 -9.81 18.76
C ASN A 165 3.01 -8.32 19.03
N ASP A 166 3.59 -7.85 20.14
CA ASP A 166 3.50 -6.47 20.59
C ASP A 166 4.74 -5.65 20.20
N ASP A 167 5.85 -6.31 19.85
CA ASP A 167 7.08 -5.66 19.37
C ASP A 167 6.98 -5.36 17.87
N LEU A 168 6.31 -4.24 17.58
CA LEU A 168 6.10 -3.77 16.21
C LEU A 168 7.19 -2.79 15.75
N ALA A 169 8.02 -2.27 16.65
CA ALA A 169 8.94 -1.17 16.31
C ALA A 169 9.93 -1.56 15.21
N ARG A 170 10.45 -2.80 15.29
CA ARG A 170 11.38 -3.36 14.29
C ARG A 170 10.72 -3.71 12.95
N LEU A 171 9.39 -3.79 12.90
CA LEU A 171 8.64 -4.10 11.69
C LEU A 171 8.24 -2.84 10.90
N LEU A 172 8.23 -1.68 11.57
CA LEU A 172 7.69 -0.43 11.03
C LEU A 172 8.79 0.57 10.63
N SER A 173 9.87 0.05 10.08
CA SER A 173 11.04 0.81 9.60
C SER A 173 11.07 0.92 8.06
N PRO A 174 11.90 1.80 7.49
CA PRO A 174 12.12 1.84 6.05
C PRO A 174 12.57 0.47 5.52
N TYR A 175 12.12 0.09 4.34
CA TYR A 175 12.52 -1.16 3.70
C TYR A 175 14.01 -1.13 3.35
N ALA A 176 14.74 -2.17 3.75
CA ALA A 176 16.19 -2.26 3.56
C ALA A 176 16.60 -2.99 2.26
N GLY A 177 15.65 -3.66 1.59
CA GLY A 177 15.92 -4.36 0.33
C GLY A 177 16.00 -3.43 -0.88
N ALA A 178 16.27 -4.03 -2.04
CA ALA A 178 16.33 -3.29 -3.31
C ALA A 178 14.95 -2.73 -3.69
N ILE A 179 14.94 -1.47 -4.13
CA ILE A 179 13.75 -0.77 -4.62
C ILE A 179 14.08 -0.17 -5.98
N SER A 180 13.20 -0.40 -6.95
CA SER A 180 13.27 0.13 -8.30
C SER A 180 12.39 1.37 -8.43
N THR A 181 12.88 2.41 -9.10
CA THR A 181 12.14 3.63 -9.41
C THR A 181 12.15 3.89 -10.91
N ALA A 182 10.99 4.15 -11.51
CA ALA A 182 10.87 4.52 -12.92
C ALA A 182 9.95 5.73 -13.09
N GLU A 183 10.38 6.74 -13.84
CA GLU A 183 9.50 7.85 -14.22
C GLU A 183 8.49 7.36 -15.27
N GLU A 184 7.19 7.50 -14.98
CA GLU A 184 6.16 7.33 -15.99
C GLU A 184 6.06 8.59 -16.85
N LYS A 185 6.38 8.45 -18.14
CA LYS A 185 6.08 9.49 -19.13
C LYS A 185 4.56 9.72 -19.14
N PRO A 186 4.09 10.98 -19.17
CA PRO A 186 2.67 11.27 -19.34
C PRO A 186 2.14 10.52 -20.57
N ARG A 187 0.99 9.83 -20.43
CA ARG A 187 0.30 9.35 -21.62
C ARG A 187 -0.05 10.57 -22.47
N PRO A 188 0.23 10.58 -23.79
CA PRO A 188 -0.20 11.67 -24.65
C PRO A 188 -1.71 11.84 -24.52
N SER A 189 -2.17 13.09 -24.45
CA SER A 189 -3.59 13.40 -24.38
C SER A 189 -4.28 12.91 -25.65
N PRO A 190 -5.46 12.26 -25.56
CA PRO A 190 -6.26 11.92 -26.74
C PRO A 190 -6.71 13.14 -27.55
N GLN A 191 -6.62 14.34 -26.97
CA GLN A 191 -6.84 15.61 -27.65
C GLN A 191 -5.50 16.17 -28.09
N GLY A 192 -5.16 15.93 -29.35
CA GLY A 192 -3.94 16.43 -29.96
C GLY A 192 -3.81 15.96 -31.39
N ASP A 193 -4.87 16.14 -32.19
CA ASP A 193 -4.83 16.13 -33.67
C ASP A 193 -6.20 16.52 -34.27
N LEU A 194 -6.74 17.68 -33.85
CA LEU A 194 -7.92 18.28 -34.52
C LEU A 194 -7.56 19.52 -35.37
N PHE A 195 -6.28 19.86 -35.49
CA PHE A 195 -5.80 21.01 -36.27
C PHE A 195 -4.56 20.71 -37.13
N ALA A 196 -4.39 19.45 -37.55
CA ALA A 196 -3.33 19.05 -38.47
C ALA A 196 -3.89 18.72 -39.87
N PHE A 197 -4.76 19.57 -40.41
CA PHE A 197 -5.02 19.65 -41.84
C PHE A 197 -5.20 21.13 -42.19
N GLY A 198 -4.09 21.76 -42.58
CA GLY A 198 -4.05 23.00 -43.34
C GLY A 198 -3.77 22.68 -44.79
#